data_AF-A0A7V6GN08-F1
#
_entry.id   AF-A0A7V6GN08-F1
#
_cell.length_a   1.000
_cell.length_b   1.000
_cell.length_c   1.000
_cell.angle_alpha   90.00
_cell.angle_beta   90.00
_cell.angle_gamma   90.00
#
_symmetry.space_group_name_H-M   'P 1'
#
loop_
_entity.id
_entity.type
_entity.pdbx_description
1 polymer ?
#
loop_
_entity_poly.entity_id
_entity_poly.type
_entity_poly.pdbx_seq_one_letter_code
_entity_poly.pdbx_strand_id
1 'polypeptide(L)'
;MNLKNAKLYSIITIVLVAVTSFLGLVVFITSFSRMQQIIAEHGLDYVMENLMAISQEISGQIGALSTLNTLLGIAAFVFTILTVIEANKLKENRTPFILLIVGIFIDILAIIGAVLLLLEIKKIEQTPPPAPTDNYLDNQNF
;
A
#
# COMPACT_ATOMS: atom_id res chain seq x y z
N MET A 1 -6.57 -9.13 -17.54
CA MET A 1 -6.23 -9.14 -16.11
C MET A 1 -6.37 -10.56 -15.59
N ASN A 2 -5.49 -11.03 -14.71
CA ASN A 2 -5.72 -12.30 -14.02
C ASN A 2 -6.46 -12.02 -12.70
N LEU A 3 -7.77 -12.29 -12.66
CA LEU A 3 -8.65 -11.92 -11.54
C LEU A 3 -8.16 -12.50 -10.20
N LYS A 4 -7.70 -13.75 -10.20
CA LYS A 4 -7.20 -14.45 -9.01
C LYS A 4 -5.95 -13.76 -8.45
N ASN A 5 -4.99 -13.43 -9.32
CA ASN A 5 -3.76 -12.76 -8.93
C ASN A 5 -4.02 -11.31 -8.50
N ALA A 6 -4.85 -10.58 -9.25
CA ALA A 6 -5.20 -9.19 -8.93
C ALA A 6 -5.85 -9.09 -7.53
N LYS A 7 -6.76 -10.03 -7.21
CA LYS A 7 -7.39 -10.12 -5.90
C LYS A 7 -6.39 -10.44 -4.80
N LEU A 8 -5.54 -11.45 -5.01
CA LEU A 8 -4.52 -11.86 -4.05
C LEU A 8 -3.54 -10.72 -3.76
N TYR A 9 -2.98 -10.08 -4.80
CA TYR A 9 -2.02 -9.00 -4.66
C TYR A 9 -2.63 -7.77 -4.01
N SER A 10 -3.89 -7.43 -4.33
CA SER A 10 -4.59 -6.32 -3.68
C SER A 10 -4.76 -6.56 -2.17
N ILE A 11 -5.18 -7.77 -1.77
CA ILE A 11 -5.36 -8.10 -0.35
C ILE A 11 -4.03 -8.05 0.39
N ILE A 12 -2.99 -8.67 -0.17
CA ILE A 12 -1.65 -8.67 0.45
C ILE A 12 -1.11 -7.23 0.55
N THR A 13 -1.30 -6.41 -0.50
CA THR A 13 -0.92 -5.00 -0.50
C THR A 13 -1.61 -4.24 0.64
N ILE A 14 -2.93 -4.38 0.79
CA ILE A 14 -3.69 -3.73 1.86
C ILE A 14 -3.14 -4.13 3.24
N VAL A 15 -2.95 -5.44 3.46
CA VAL A 15 -2.48 -5.95 4.75
C VAL A 15 -1.05 -5.46 5.04
N LEU A 16 -0.13 -5.59 4.08
CA LEU A 16 1.25 -5.19 4.26
C LEU A 16 1.37 -3.68 4.50
N VAL A 17 0.71 -2.86 3.66
CA VAL A 17 0.73 -1.40 3.81
C VAL A 17 0.18 -1.01 5.19
N ALA A 18 -0.98 -1.54 5.59
CA ALA A 18 -1.56 -1.23 6.90
C ALA A 18 -0.64 -1.61 8.08
N VAL A 19 -0.01 -2.80 8.01
CA VAL A 19 0.93 -3.26 9.05
C VAL A 19 2.18 -2.38 9.08
N THR A 20 2.75 -2.03 7.92
CA THR A 20 3.94 -1.17 7.84
C THR A 20 3.66 0.26 8.28
N SER A 21 2.50 0.83 7.94
CA SER A 21 2.13 2.16 8.42
C SER A 21 1.93 2.16 9.93
N PHE A 22 1.34 1.10 10.50
CA PHE A 22 1.20 0.96 11.95
C PHE A 22 2.55 0.81 12.67
N LEU A 23 3.44 -0.07 12.19
CA LEU A 23 4.77 -0.24 12.76
C LEU A 23 5.61 1.04 12.63
N GLY A 24 5.54 1.71 11.48
CA GLY A 24 6.17 3.01 11.25
C GLY A 24 5.70 4.07 12.24
N LEU A 25 4.40 4.11 12.53
CA LEU A 25 3.84 5.02 13.54
C LEU A 25 4.36 4.71 14.94
N VAL A 26 4.44 3.43 15.34
CA VAL A 26 4.98 3.02 16.64
C VAL A 26 6.46 3.41 16.78
N VAL A 27 7.26 3.16 15.74
CA VAL A 27 8.67 3.54 15.67
C VAL A 27 8.82 5.06 15.78
N PHE A 28 8.00 5.82 15.05
CA PHE A 28 8.01 7.28 15.08
C PHE A 28 7.68 7.83 16.47
N ILE A 29 6.57 7.39 17.08
CA ILE A 29 6.14 7.84 18.41
C ILE A 29 7.20 7.53 19.46
N THR A 30 7.78 6.32 19.42
CA THR A 30 8.79 5.88 20.39
C THR A 30 10.07 6.72 20.27
N SER A 31 10.53 6.93 19.03
CA SER A 31 11.72 7.75 18.75
C SER A 31 11.51 9.21 19.18
N PHE A 32 10.35 9.78 18.85
CA PHE A 32 10.01 11.15 19.18
C PHE A 32 9.90 11.34 20.70
N SER A 33 9.22 10.42 21.40
CA SER A 33 9.11 10.44 22.86
C SER A 33 10.49 10.38 23.53
N ARG A 34 11.37 9.48 23.06
CA ARG A 34 12.73 9.37 23.62
C ARG A 34 13.55 10.64 23.36
N MET A 35 13.44 11.22 22.16
CA MET A 35 14.11 12.49 21.85
C MET A 35 13.66 13.62 22.76
N GLN A 36 12.35 13.74 23.01
CA GLN A 36 11.78 14.76 23.91
C GLN A 36 12.28 14.58 25.36
N GLN A 37 12.38 13.34 25.84
CA GLN A 37 12.94 13.06 27.18
C GLN A 37 14.40 13.51 27.29
N ILE A 38 15.23 13.20 26.29
CA ILE A 38 16.65 13.57 26.31
C ILE A 38 16.80 15.10 26.28
N ILE A 39 16.00 15.81 25.47
CA ILE A 39 15.96 17.28 25.44
C ILE A 39 15.54 17.84 26.81
N ALA A 40 14.54 17.24 27.45
CA ALA A 40 14.07 17.69 28.77
C ALA A 40 15.11 17.46 29.88
N GLU A 41 15.88 16.38 29.81
CA GLU A 41 16.88 16.02 30.82
C GLU A 41 18.20 16.79 30.66
N HIS A 42 18.67 16.97 29.42
CA HIS A 42 20.03 17.47 29.14
C HIS A 42 20.05 18.81 28.38
N GLY A 43 18.89 19.30 27.92
CA GLY A 43 18.78 20.50 27.11
C GLY A 43 19.07 20.25 25.62
N LEU A 44 18.65 21.20 24.78
CA LEU A 44 18.79 21.11 23.33
C LEU A 44 20.25 21.18 22.87
N ASP A 45 21.07 22.00 23.55
CA ASP A 45 22.48 22.19 23.20
C ASP A 45 23.28 20.87 23.31
N TYR A 46 23.01 20.09 24.36
CA TYR A 46 23.59 18.76 24.54
C TYR A 46 23.21 17.80 23.40
N VAL A 47 21.94 17.85 22.97
CA VAL A 47 21.43 16.99 21.89
C VAL A 47 22.09 17.31 20.57
N MET A 48 22.30 18.60 20.28
CA MET A 48 22.98 19.03 19.06
C MET A 48 24.46 18.62 19.06
N GLU A 49 25.15 18.74 20.19
CA GLU A 49 26.56 18.36 20.33
C GLU A 49 26.76 16.83 20.25
N ASN A 50 25.79 16.04 20.73
CA ASN A 50 25.90 14.58 20.85
C ASN A 50 24.95 13.82 19.92
N LEU A 51 24.52 14.43 18.82
CA LEU A 51 23.45 13.94 17.96
C LEU A 51 23.71 12.50 17.44
N MET A 52 24.95 12.18 17.10
CA MET A 52 25.32 10.83 16.66
C MET A 52 25.15 9.78 17.77
N ALA A 53 25.62 10.06 18.99
CA ALA A 53 25.51 9.12 20.11
C ALA A 53 24.05 8.87 20.50
N ILE A 54 23.25 9.94 20.54
CA ILE A 54 21.80 9.85 20.82
C ILE A 54 21.08 9.08 19.70
N SER A 55 21.45 9.33 18.44
CA SER A 55 20.87 8.58 17.31
C SER A 55 21.17 7.09 17.40
N GLN A 56 22.38 6.71 17.82
CA GLN A 56 22.77 5.32 18.03
C GLN A 56 21.99 4.69 19.19
N GLU A 57 21.85 5.38 20.32
CA GLU A 57 21.07 4.90 21.46
C GLU A 57 19.60 4.63 21.07
N ILE A 58 18.96 5.61 20.43
CA ILE A 58 17.57 5.48 19.95
C ILE A 58 17.48 4.32 18.95
N SER A 59 18.40 4.28 17.96
CA SER A 59 18.42 3.20 16.98
C SER A 59 18.65 1.82 17.60
N GLY A 60 19.38 1.71 18.72
CA GLY A 60 19.57 0.45 19.44
C GLY A 60 18.27 -0.04 20.08
N GLN A 61 17.46 0.87 20.64
CA GLN A 61 16.19 0.54 21.28
C GLN A 61 15.11 0.13 20.27
N ILE A 62 15.02 0.82 19.13
CA ILE A 62 14.01 0.57 18.10
C ILE A 62 14.52 -0.25 16.90
N GLY A 63 15.79 -0.66 16.91
CA GLY A 63 16.48 -1.19 15.73
C GLY A 63 15.84 -2.45 15.15
N ALA A 64 15.42 -3.39 16.00
CA ALA A 64 14.75 -4.60 15.56
C ALA A 64 13.39 -4.29 14.91
N LEU A 65 12.60 -3.39 15.51
CA LEU A 65 11.30 -2.97 14.97
C LEU A 65 11.45 -2.17 13.67
N SER A 66 12.44 -1.28 13.60
CA SER A 66 12.75 -0.50 12.40
C SER A 66 13.24 -1.40 11.25
N THR A 67 14.08 -2.40 11.55
CA THR A 67 14.52 -3.41 10.58
C THR A 67 13.34 -4.23 10.06
N LEU A 68 12.47 -4.71 10.95
CA LEU A 68 11.26 -5.44 10.56
C LEU A 68 10.35 -4.58 9.69
N ASN A 69 10.12 -3.32 10.08
CA ASN A 69 9.32 -2.38 9.30
C ASN A 69 9.89 -2.16 7.89
N THR A 70 11.22 -2.06 7.78
CA THR A 70 11.90 -1.91 6.49
C THR A 70 11.72 -3.15 5.60
N LEU A 71 11.91 -4.35 6.15
CA LEU A 71 11.72 -5.60 5.42
C LEU A 71 10.27 -5.76 4.92
N LEU A 72 9.30 -5.48 5.80
CA LEU A 72 7.88 -5.50 5.44
C LEU A 72 7.54 -4.40 4.43
N GLY A 73 8.15 -3.22 4.53
CA GLY A 73 7.99 -2.11 3.59
C GLY A 73 8.47 -2.46 2.18
N ILE A 74 9.61 -3.17 2.06
CA ILE A 74 10.09 -3.68 0.77
C ILE A 74 9.08 -4.68 0.19
N ALA A 75 8.57 -5.60 1.01
CA ALA A 75 7.55 -6.54 0.56
C ALA A 75 6.25 -5.81 0.13
N ALA A 76 5.81 -4.82 0.90
CA ALA A 76 4.64 -3.98 0.59
C ALA A 76 4.82 -3.27 -0.75
N PHE A 77 6.00 -2.72 -1.01
CA PHE A 77 6.35 -2.06 -2.27
C PHE A 77 6.28 -3.02 -3.46
N VAL A 78 6.86 -4.22 -3.33
CA VAL A 78 6.80 -5.26 -4.39
C VAL A 78 5.36 -5.65 -4.69
N PHE A 79 4.54 -5.94 -3.67
CA PHE A 79 3.14 -6.30 -3.88
C PHE A 79 2.29 -5.14 -4.43
N THR A 80 2.60 -3.90 -4.06
CA THR A 80 1.97 -2.72 -4.63
C THR A 80 2.26 -2.64 -6.14
N ILE A 81 3.51 -2.84 -6.56
CA ILE A 81 3.88 -2.89 -8.00
C ILE A 81 3.14 -4.01 -8.72
N LEU A 82 3.09 -5.22 -8.15
CA LEU A 82 2.36 -6.34 -8.74
C LEU A 82 0.86 -6.01 -8.90
N THR A 83 0.29 -5.31 -7.91
CA THR A 83 -1.09 -4.83 -7.96
C THR A 83 -1.29 -3.75 -9.03
N VAL A 84 -0.36 -2.79 -9.17
CA VAL A 84 -0.34 -1.79 -10.24
C VAL A 84 -0.31 -2.46 -11.62
N ILE A 85 0.51 -3.50 -11.81
CA ILE A 85 0.62 -4.23 -13.08
C ILE A 85 -0.72 -4.88 -13.44
N GLU A 86 -1.42 -5.49 -12.48
CA GLU A 86 -2.75 -6.05 -12.73
C GLU A 86 -3.80 -4.95 -12.97
N ALA A 87 -3.78 -3.87 -12.18
CA ALA A 87 -4.68 -2.73 -12.34
C ALA A 87 -4.53 -2.07 -13.72
N ASN A 88 -3.32 -2.00 -14.28
CA ASN A 88 -3.07 -1.46 -15.62
C ASN A 88 -3.76 -2.27 -16.74
N LYS A 89 -4.18 -3.50 -16.46
CA LYS A 89 -4.90 -4.32 -17.44
C LYS A 89 -6.40 -3.97 -17.49
N LEU A 90 -6.93 -3.20 -16.53
CA LEU A 90 -8.28 -2.65 -16.58
C LEU A 90 -8.28 -1.44 -17.53
N LYS A 91 -8.89 -1.62 -18.70
CA LYS A 91 -8.99 -0.56 -19.70
C LYS A 91 -10.15 0.39 -19.41
N GLU A 92 -11.23 -0.11 -18.83
CA GLU A 92 -12.48 0.63 -18.59
C GLU A 92 -12.39 1.58 -17.39
N ASN A 93 -11.80 1.14 -16.28
CA ASN A 93 -11.60 1.97 -15.08
C ASN A 93 -10.11 2.08 -14.72
N ARG A 94 -9.50 3.23 -15.01
CA ARG A 94 -8.10 3.53 -14.72
C ARG A 94 -7.86 4.11 -13.32
N THR A 95 -8.92 4.43 -12.58
CA THR A 95 -8.82 5.03 -11.24
C THR A 95 -8.02 4.20 -10.25
N PRO A 96 -8.24 2.86 -10.12
CA PRO A 96 -7.45 2.03 -9.21
C PRO A 96 -5.96 2.07 -9.55
N PHE A 97 -5.62 2.03 -10.84
CA PHE A 97 -4.25 2.10 -11.33
C PHE A 97 -3.55 3.42 -10.96
N ILE A 98 -4.22 4.56 -11.19
CA ILE A 98 -3.67 5.88 -10.85
C ILE A 98 -3.45 5.99 -9.34
N LEU A 99 -4.43 5.59 -8.53
CA LEU A 99 -4.33 5.66 -7.07
C LEU A 99 -3.24 4.76 -6.51
N LEU A 100 -3.02 3.57 -7.10
CA LEU A 100 -1.93 2.69 -6.71
C LEU A 100 -0.55 3.26 -7.06
N ILE A 101 -0.41 3.98 -8.18
CA ILE A 101 0.84 4.67 -8.53
C ILE A 101 1.13 5.80 -7.53
N VAL A 102 0.16 6.68 -7.30
CA VAL A 102 0.33 7.75 -6.29
C VAL A 102 0.50 7.16 -4.89
N GLY A 103 -0.11 6.01 -4.65
CA GLY A 103 -0.03 5.22 -3.43
C GLY A 103 1.37 4.75 -3.05
N ILE A 104 2.30 4.67 -3.99
CA ILE A 104 3.72 4.39 -3.70
C ILE A 104 4.32 5.47 -2.79
N PHE A 105 3.83 6.71 -2.87
CA PHE A 105 4.30 7.83 -2.05
C PHE A 105 3.38 8.09 -0.84
N ILE A 106 2.13 7.64 -0.91
CA ILE A 106 1.09 7.93 0.08
C ILE A 106 0.32 6.65 0.37
N ASP A 107 0.68 5.98 1.47
CA ASP A 107 0.12 4.67 1.88
C ASP A 107 -1.41 4.59 1.82
N ILE A 108 -2.11 5.64 2.26
CA ILE A 108 -3.58 5.64 2.24
C ILE A 108 -4.16 5.56 0.84
N LEU A 109 -3.50 6.15 -0.17
CA LEU A 109 -3.93 6.06 -1.56
C LEU A 109 -3.66 4.67 -2.15
N ALA A 110 -2.59 3.98 -1.73
CA ALA A 110 -2.36 2.59 -2.11
C ALA A 110 -3.49 1.68 -1.61
N ILE A 111 -3.94 1.88 -0.37
CA ILE A 111 -5.06 1.13 0.21
C ILE A 111 -6.35 1.41 -0.58
N ILE A 112 -6.69 2.68 -0.81
CA ILE A 112 -7.92 3.05 -1.54
C ILE A 112 -7.87 2.47 -2.97
N GLY A 113 -6.73 2.59 -3.66
CA GLY A 113 -6.53 2.03 -5.00
C GLY A 113 -6.72 0.51 -5.04
N ALA A 114 -6.15 -0.22 -4.08
CA ALA A 114 -6.31 -1.67 -3.98
C ALA A 114 -7.76 -2.07 -3.65
N VAL A 115 -8.46 -1.33 -2.79
CA VAL A 115 -9.88 -1.57 -2.47
C VAL A 115 -10.77 -1.35 -3.70
N LEU A 116 -10.55 -0.26 -4.44
CA LEU A 116 -11.29 -0.01 -5.68
C LEU A 116 -11.03 -1.08 -6.73
N LEU A 117 -9.80 -1.58 -6.84
CA LEU A 117 -9.47 -2.70 -7.70
C LEU A 117 -10.25 -3.97 -7.33
N LEU A 118 -10.36 -4.28 -6.03
CA LEU A 118 -11.16 -5.41 -5.54
C LEU A 118 -12.65 -5.26 -5.85
N LEU A 119 -13.19 -4.04 -5.78
CA LEU A 119 -14.58 -3.77 -6.15
C LEU A 119 -14.80 -3.96 -7.66
N GLU A 120 -13.87 -3.52 -8.51
CA GLU A 120 -13.96 -3.76 -9.95
C GLU A 120 -13.86 -5.26 -10.29
N ILE A 121 -12.96 -6.00 -9.63
CA ILE A 121 -12.87 -7.46 -9.79
C ILE A 121 -14.21 -8.11 -9.43
N LYS A 122 -14.83 -7.71 -8.32
CA LYS A 122 -16.14 -8.26 -7.89
C LYS A 122 -17.24 -7.97 -8.92
N LYS A 123 -17.27 -6.77 -9.52
CA LYS A 123 -18.23 -6.45 -10.59
C LYS A 123 -18.02 -7.37 -11.80
N ILE A 124 -16.77 -7.57 -12.23
CA ILE A 124 -16.45 -8.44 -13.36
C ILE A 124 -16.85 -9.89 -13.08
N GLU A 125 -16.60 -10.40 -11.86
CA GLU A 125 -16.99 -11.76 -11.45
C GLU A 125 -18.51 -11.95 -11.39
N GLN A 126 -19.27 -10.88 -11.16
CA GLN A 126 -20.73 -10.91 -11.01
C GLN A 126 -21.48 -10.52 -12.29
N THR A 127 -20.78 -10.12 -13.35
CA THR A 127 -21.42 -9.79 -14.63
C THR A 127 -21.73 -11.10 -15.36
N PRO A 128 -23.01 -11.41 -15.66
CA PRO A 128 -23.35 -12.59 -16.45
C PRO A 128 -22.64 -12.53 -17.81
N PRO A 129 -22.27 -13.67 -18.42
CA PRO A 129 -21.81 -13.65 -19.80
C PRO A 129 -22.86 -12.92 -20.65
N PRO A 130 -22.43 -12.08 -21.62
CA PRO A 130 -23.38 -11.39 -22.48
C PRO A 130 -24.34 -12.41 -23.06
N ALA A 131 -25.65 -12.16 -22.90
CA ALA A 131 -26.65 -12.97 -23.55
C ALA A 131 -26.29 -13.08 -25.04
N PRO A 132 -26.35 -14.27 -25.65
CA PRO A 132 -26.13 -14.38 -27.09
C PRO A 132 -27.06 -13.38 -27.76
N THR A 133 -26.49 -12.42 -28.48
CA THR A 133 -27.27 -11.53 -29.34
C THR A 133 -28.02 -12.41 -30.33
N ASP A 134 -29.35 -12.44 -30.22
CA ASP A 134 -30.27 -13.00 -31.22
C ASP A 134 -30.17 -12.18 -32.53
N ASN A 135 -29.02 -12.22 -33.19
CA ASN A 135 -28.84 -11.69 -34.55
C ASN A 135 -29.10 -12.80 -35.58
N TYR A 136 -30.20 -13.54 -35.41
CA TYR A 136 -30.59 -14.61 -36.33
C TYR A 136 -31.87 -14.33 -37.14
N LEU A 137 -32.50 -13.14 -37.04
CA LEU A 137 -33.81 -12.90 -37.67
C LEU A 137 -34.00 -11.56 -38.38
N ASP A 138 -32.97 -10.97 -39.00
CA ASP A 138 -33.19 -9.78 -39.85
C ASP A 138 -32.43 -9.80 -41.19
N ASN A 139 -32.43 -10.97 -41.84
CA ASN A 139 -31.90 -11.10 -43.21
C ASN A 139 -32.77 -12.03 -44.08
N GLN A 140 -34.09 -11.99 -43.89
CA GLN A 140 -35.03 -12.76 -44.72
C GLN A 140 -36.15 -11.97 -45.40
N ASN A 141 -36.21 -10.64 -45.30
CA ASN A 141 -37.14 -9.88 -46.14
C ASN A 141 -36.51 -8.54 -46.52
N PHE A 142 -36.02 -8.42 -47.76
CA PHE A 142 -36.40 -7.38 -48.74
C PHE A 142 -35.60 -7.58 -50.03
#